data_AF-A0A954V2G5-F1
#
_entry.id   AF-A0A954V2G5-F1
#
_cell.length_a   1.000
_cell.length_b   1.000
_cell.length_c   1.000
_cell.angle_alpha   90.00
_cell.angle_beta   90.00
_cell.angle_gamma   90.00
#
_symmetry.space_group_name_H-M   'P 1'
#
loop_
_entity.id
_entity.type
_entity.pdbx_description
1 polymer ?
#
loop_
_entity_poly.entity_id
_entity_poly.type
_entity_poly.pdbx_seq_one_letter_code
_entity_poly.pdbx_strand_id
1 'polypeptide(L)' 'MSISLLVADDHQVVRMGLKNILEGTGVVVAAEATSGEEVLQKVAAEKPDVVLMDVR' A
#
# COMPACT_ATOMS: atom_id res chain seq x y z
N MET A 1 13.32 11.47 4.84
CA MET A 1 12.28 11.40 3.81
C MET A 1 11.62 10.04 3.94
N SER A 2 10.29 9.99 3.91
CA SER A 2 9.54 8.75 3.94
C SER A 2 8.98 8.42 2.56
N ILE A 3 9.10 7.17 2.13
CA ILE A 3 8.46 6.63 0.93
C ILE A 3 7.03 6.27 1.29
N SER A 4 6.06 6.85 0.57
CA SER A 4 4.65 6.53 0.68
C SER A 4 4.31 5.31 -0.17
N LEU A 5 3.78 4.26 0.48
CA LEU A 5 3.44 3.00 -0.12
C LEU A 5 1.92 2.83 -0.15
N LEU A 6 1.38 2.49 -1.32
CA LEU A 6 0.05 1.91 -1.45
C LEU A 6 0.15 0.40 -1.53
N VAL A 7 -0.59 -0.32 -0.68
CA VAL A 7 -0.63 -1.80 -0.70
C VAL A 7 -1.97 -2.27 -1.25
N ALA A 8 -1.94 -3.07 -2.30
CA ALA A 8 -3.12 -3.64 -2.93
C ALA A 8 -3.14 -5.16 -2.77
N ASP A 9 -4.01 -5.64 -1.88
CA ASP A 9 -4.15 -7.06 -1.52
C ASP A 9 -5.56 -7.29 -0.96
N ASP A 10 -6.23 -8.37 -1.36
CA ASP A 10 -7.57 -8.75 -0.87
C ASP A 10 -7.54 -9.32 0.57
N HIS A 11 -6.35 -9.64 1.11
CA HIS A 11 -6.15 -10.19 2.45
C HIS A 11 -5.68 -9.14 3.45
N GLN A 12 -6.54 -8.82 4.42
CA GLN A 12 -6.23 -7.88 5.50
C GLN A 12 -4.98 -8.29 6.32
N VAL A 13 -4.73 -9.58 6.50
CA VAL A 13 -3.58 -10.11 7.26
C VAL A 13 -2.26 -9.67 6.63
N VAL A 14 -2.17 -9.68 5.29
CA VAL A 14 -0.95 -9.26 4.57
C VAL A 14 -0.69 -7.78 4.79
N ARG A 15 -1.74 -6.94 4.69
CA ARG A 15 -1.62 -5.49 4.88
C ARG A 15 -1.19 -5.13 6.30
N MET A 16 -1.73 -5.82 7.31
CA MET A 16 -1.28 -5.66 8.71
C MET A 16 0.17 -6.12 8.91
N GLY A 17 0.53 -7.27 8.35
CA GLY A 17 1.90 -7.80 8.43
C GLY A 17 2.92 -6.84 7.81
N LEU A 18 2.61 -6.26 6.65
CA LEU A 18 3.47 -5.27 5.98
C LEU A 18 3.66 -4.02 6.82
N LYS A 19 2.60 -3.49 7.44
CA LYS A 19 2.75 -2.32 8.34
C LYS A 19 3.73 -2.60 9.47
N ASN A 20 3.59 -3.75 10.14
CA ASN A 20 4.47 -4.14 11.23
C ASN A 20 5.93 -4.31 10.77
N ILE A 21 6.15 -4.91 9.60
CA ILE A 21 7.51 -5.10 9.05
C ILE A 21 8.17 -3.76 8.69
N LEU A 22 7.37 -2.77 8.28
CA LEU A 22 7.84 -1.45 7.86
C LEU A 22 7.93 -0.46 9.03
N GLU A 23 7.53 -0.83 10.25
CA GLU A 23 7.70 0.03 11.43
C GLU A 23 9.18 0.38 11.65
N GLY A 24 9.44 1.65 11.96
CA GLY A 24 10.81 2.16 12.16
C GLY A 24 11.64 2.27 10.87
N THR A 25 11.09 1.90 9.72
CA THR A 25 11.72 2.13 8.42
C THR A 25 11.40 3.52 7.87
N GLY A 26 11.97 3.85 6.71
CA GLY A 26 11.60 5.03 5.94
C GLY A 26 10.36 4.84 5.06
N VAL A 27 9.60 3.74 5.18
CA VAL A 27 8.42 3.46 4.34
C VAL A 27 7.17 3.53 5.19
N VAL A 28 6.12 4.19 4.67
CA VAL A 28 4.83 4.31 5.34
C VAL A 28 3.74 3.81 4.42
N VAL A 29 2.90 2.88 4.91
CA VAL A 29 1.68 2.46 4.20
C VAL A 29 0.67 3.60 4.29
N ALA A 30 0.62 4.43 3.26
CA ALA A 30 -0.25 5.61 3.17
C ALA A 30 -1.67 5.23 2.73
N ALA A 31 -1.78 4.20 1.88
CA ALA A 31 -3.02 3.77 1.27
C ALA A 31 -3.11 2.23 1.22
N GLU A 32 -4.33 1.71 1.25
CA GLU A 32 -4.62 0.29 1.04
C GLU A 32 -5.68 0.13 -0.03
N ALA A 33 -5.60 -0.89 -0.86
CA ALA A 33 -6.61 -1.23 -1.85
C ALA A 33 -6.90 -2.74 -1.84
N THR A 34 -8.08 -3.12 -2.28
CA THR A 34 -8.55 -4.52 -2.36
C THR A 34 -8.83 -4.96 -3.80
N SER A 35 -8.71 -4.05 -4.76
CA SER A 35 -8.93 -4.30 -6.19
C SER A 35 -8.10 -3.34 -7.05
N GLY A 36 -7.89 -3.71 -8.32
CA GLY A 36 -7.17 -2.86 -9.27
C GLY A 36 -7.87 -1.52 -9.56
N GLU A 37 -9.20 -1.46 -9.53
CA GLU A 37 -9.93 -0.21 -9.69
C GLU A 37 -9.68 0.74 -8.52
N GLU A 38 -9.71 0.21 -7.29
CA GLU A 38 -9.40 0.99 -6.08
C GLU A 38 -7.96 1.50 -6.10
N VAL A 39 -7.00 0.71 -6.63
CA VAL A 39 -5.61 1.16 -6.84
C VAL A 39 -5.57 2.41 -7.70
N LEU A 40 -6.26 2.41 -8.86
CA LEU A 40 -6.25 3.56 -9.78
C LEU A 40 -6.83 4.81 -9.11
N GLN A 41 -7.94 4.67 -8.39
CA GLN A 41 -8.57 5.77 -7.67
C GLN A 41 -7.64 6.34 -6.60
N LYS A 42 -6.99 5.48 -5.81
CA LYS A 42 -6.11 5.90 -4.71
C LYS A 42 -4.77 6.43 -5.20
N VAL A 43 -4.21 5.92 -6.28
CA VAL A 43 -3.01 6.50 -6.91
C VAL A 43 -3.29 7.93 -7.36
N ALA A 44 -4.45 8.19 -7.97
CA ALA A 44 -4.82 9.53 -8.41
C ALA A 44 -5.04 10.50 -7.24
N ALA A 45 -5.66 10.03 -6.15
CA ALA A 45 -5.98 10.84 -4.98
C ALA A 45 -4.78 11.08 -4.05
N GLU A 46 -4.00 10.03 -3.78
CA GLU A 46 -2.98 10.02 -2.72
C GLU A 46 -1.55 10.16 -3.26
N LYS A 47 -1.34 9.95 -4.56
CA LYS A 47 -0.04 10.06 -5.25
C LYS A 47 1.10 9.35 -4.49
N PRO A 48 0.96 8.04 -4.21
CA PRO A 48 1.99 7.29 -3.52
C PRO A 48 3.27 7.21 -4.37
N ASP A 49 4.42 7.10 -3.71
CA ASP A 49 5.72 6.92 -4.37
C ASP A 49 5.84 5.52 -5.00
N VAL A 50 5.26 4.51 -4.34
CA VAL A 50 5.31 3.11 -4.76
C VAL A 50 3.96 2.45 -4.55
N VAL A 51 3.60 1.55 -5.47
CA VAL A 51 2.47 0.62 -5.32
C VAL A 51 3.01 -0.80 -5.21
N LEU A 52 2.63 -1.51 -4.15
CA LEU A 52 2.81 -2.96 -4.03
C LEU A 52 1.48 -3.62 -4.29
N MET A 53 1.38 -4.42 -5.35
CA MET A 53 0.14 -5.06 -5.78
C MET A 53 0.33 -6.57 -5.85
N ASP A 54 -0.57 -7.31 -5.18
CA ASP A 54 -0.66 -8.76 -5.35
C ASP A 54 -1.12 -9.08 -6.77
N VAL A 55 -0.43 -10.02 -7.42
CA VAL A 55 -0.70 -10.46 -8.78
C VAL A 55 -1.14 -11.91 -8.70
N ARG A 56 -2.44 -12.13 -8.59
CA ARG A 56 -3.07 -13.44 -8.76
C ARG A 56 -3.39 -13.70 -10.23
#